data_AF-A0A941RP45-F1
#
_entry.id   AF-A0A941RP45-F1
#
_cell.length_a   1.000
_cell.length_b   1.000
_cell.length_c   1.000
_cell.angle_alpha   90.00
_cell.angle_beta   90.00
_cell.angle_gamma   90.00
#
_symmetry.space_group_name_H-M   'P 1'
#
loop_
_entity.id
_entity.type
_entity.pdbx_description
1 polymer ?
#
loop_
_entity_poly.entity_id
_entity_poly.type
_entity_poly.pdbx_seq_one_letter_code
_entity_poly.pdbx_strand_id
1 'polypeptide(L)' 'MTIEIPEPEQLLFGRRSPETDQIILAALAKGHTRRSASLIGGTSYSSFQRWVRMDAAFAKQVTAAIEQGRRVRFRTSRL' A
#
# COMPACT_ATOMS: atom_id res chain seq x y z
N MET A 1 23.74 -7.28 31.65
CA MET A 1 22.60 -6.71 30.90
C MET A 1 23.05 -6.56 29.47
N THR A 2 22.67 -7.49 28.60
CA THR A 2 22.96 -7.40 27.16
C THR A 2 21.91 -6.45 26.57
N ILE A 3 22.35 -5.28 26.14
CA ILE A 3 21.51 -4.36 25.40
C ILE A 3 21.46 -4.93 23.98
N GLU A 4 20.38 -5.63 23.64
CA GLU A 4 20.06 -5.92 22.24
C GLU A 4 19.82 -4.56 21.56
N ILE A 5 20.85 -4.09 20.84
CA ILE A 5 20.73 -2.97 19.92
C ILE A 5 20.06 -3.56 18.69
N PRO A 6 18.78 -3.24 18.38
CA PRO A 6 18.18 -3.70 17.13
C PRO A 6 18.99 -3.10 15.98
N GLU A 7 19.43 -3.98 15.07
CA GLU A 7 20.28 -3.60 13.94
C GLU A 7 19.63 -2.46 13.12
N PRO A 8 20.40 -1.42 12.75
CA PRO A 8 19.92 -0.31 11.93
C PRO A 8 19.68 -0.70 10.45
N GLU A 9 19.59 -2.00 10.14
CA GLU A 9 19.25 -2.50 8.80
C GLU A 9 17.77 -2.31 8.43
N GLN A 10 16.99 -1.63 9.28
CA GLN A 10 15.73 -0.99 8.90
C GLN A 10 15.97 0.35 8.17
N LEU A 11 16.93 0.38 7.23
CA LEU A 11 16.90 1.34 6.15
C LEU A 11 15.67 1.00 5.28
N LEU A 12 14.57 1.62 5.68
CA LEU A 12 13.17 1.57 5.23
C LEU A 12 12.97 1.83 3.73
N PHE A 13 13.67 1.10 2.87
CA PHE A 13 13.48 1.13 1.44
C PHE A 13 13.30 -0.29 0.92
N GLY A 14 12.04 -0.76 0.92
CA GLY A 14 11.61 -1.74 -0.06
C GLY A 14 11.40 -3.20 0.37
N ARG A 15 11.38 -3.54 1.67
CA ARG A 15 10.76 -4.81 2.09
C ARG A 15 9.26 -4.65 2.17
N ARG A 16 8.54 -5.39 1.33
CA ARG A 16 7.09 -5.52 1.41
C ARG A 16 6.75 -6.17 2.74
N SER A 17 6.10 -5.43 3.64
CA SER A 17 5.54 -5.96 4.89
C SER A 17 4.02 -6.01 4.82
N PRO A 18 3.36 -6.88 5.61
CA PRO A 18 1.90 -6.89 5.72
C PRO A 18 1.32 -5.54 6.17
N GLU A 19 2.05 -4.76 6.95
CA GLU A 19 1.66 -3.41 7.38
C GLU A 19 1.70 -2.42 6.21
N THR A 20 2.79 -2.44 5.43
CA THR A 20 2.90 -1.62 4.20
C THR A 20 1.77 -1.95 3.22
N ASP A 21 1.47 -3.23 3.02
CA ASP A 21 0.36 -3.66 2.16
C ASP A 21 -0.98 -3.09 2.65
N GLN A 22 -1.27 -3.19 3.95
CA GLN A 22 -2.49 -2.65 4.55
C GLN A 22 -2.61 -1.13 4.37
N ILE A 23 -1.51 -0.40 4.60
CA ILE A 23 -1.49 1.07 4.45
C ILE A 23 -1.77 1.46 2.99
N ILE A 24 -1.13 0.79 2.03
CA ILE A 24 -1.33 1.05 0.59
C ILE A 24 -2.79 0.75 0.20
N LEU A 25 -3.32 -0.41 0.61
CA LEU A 25 -4.70 -0.82 0.30
C LEU A 25 -5.72 0.14 0.92
N ALA A 26 -5.52 0.58 2.16
CA ALA A 26 -6.39 1.57 2.80
C ALA A 26 -6.35 2.91 2.07
N ALA A 27 -5.18 3.36 1.61
CA ALA A 27 -5.07 4.58 0.81
C ALA A 27 -5.81 4.45 -0.53
N LEU A 28 -5.68 3.31 -1.23
CA LEU A 28 -6.42 3.04 -2.46
C LEU A 28 -7.94 3.03 -2.23
N ALA A 29 -8.39 2.41 -1.12
CA ALA A 29 -9.80 2.37 -0.73
C ALA A 29 -10.38 3.75 -0.37
N LYS A 30 -9.53 4.71 0.00
CA LYS A 30 -9.92 6.13 0.20
C LYS A 30 -9.93 6.93 -1.12
N GLY A 31 -9.56 6.30 -2.24
CA GLY A 31 -9.55 6.93 -3.57
C GLY A 31 -8.23 7.61 -3.94
N HIS A 32 -7.15 7.37 -3.19
CA HIS A 32 -5.82 7.85 -3.59
C HIS A 32 -5.35 7.13 -4.86
N THR A 33 -4.52 7.81 -5.66
CA THR A 33 -3.88 7.19 -6.82
C THR A 33 -2.87 6.13 -6.38
N ARG A 34 -2.55 5.17 -7.26
CA ARG A 34 -1.52 4.14 -6.98
C ARG A 34 -0.17 4.75 -6.58
N ARG A 35 0.21 5.88 -7.19
CA ARG A 35 1.46 6.60 -6.87
C ARG A 35 1.41 7.23 -5.49
N SER A 36 0.30 7.88 -5.13
CA SER A 36 0.13 8.46 -3.80
C SER A 36 0.06 7.36 -2.73
N ALA A 37 -0.67 6.27 -2.99
CA ALA A 37 -0.78 5.15 -2.07
C ALA A 37 0.57 4.48 -1.80
N SER A 38 1.42 4.29 -2.82
CA SER A 38 2.78 3.76 -2.61
C SER A 38 3.62 4.66 -1.70
N LEU A 39 3.55 5.99 -1.88
CA LEU A 39 4.28 6.94 -1.03
C LEU A 39 3.78 6.92 0.41
N ILE A 40 2.46 6.86 0.62
CA ILE A 40 1.85 6.75 1.96
C ILE A 40 2.29 5.45 2.64
N GLY A 41 2.39 4.35 1.89
CA GLY A 41 2.90 3.06 2.37
C GLY A 41 4.41 3.01 2.62
N GLY A 42 5.15 4.12 2.44
CA GLY A 42 6.59 4.16 2.64
C GLY A 42 7.38 3.40 1.58
N THR A 43 6.84 3.24 0.36
CA THR A 43 7.50 2.53 -0.73
C THR A 43 7.52 3.35 -2.03
N SER A 44 8.40 2.96 -2.95
CA SER A 44 8.42 3.56 -4.28
C SER A 44 7.29 3.01 -5.15
N TYR A 45 6.83 3.83 -6.11
CA TYR A 45 5.84 3.37 -7.08
C TYR A 45 6.35 2.18 -7.90
N SER A 46 7.64 2.15 -8.23
CA SER A 46 8.26 1.05 -8.97
C SER A 46 8.27 -0.26 -8.17
N SER A 47 8.58 -0.19 -6.87
CA SER A 47 8.51 -1.35 -5.96
C SER A 47 7.08 -1.88 -5.86
N PHE A 48 6.10 -0.99 -5.67
CA PHE A 48 4.68 -1.34 -5.69
C PHE A 48 4.27 -2.01 -7.02
N GLN A 49 4.65 -1.44 -8.17
CA GLN A 49 4.34 -2.04 -9.46
C GLN A 49 4.96 -3.43 -9.63
N ARG A 50 6.19 -3.62 -9.14
CA ARG A 50 6.85 -4.93 -9.13
C ARG A 50 6.06 -5.93 -8.28
N TRP A 51 5.61 -5.54 -7.09
CA TRP A 51 4.81 -6.41 -6.22
C TRP A 51 3.49 -6.80 -6.85
N VAL A 52 2.78 -5.85 -7.48
CA VAL A 52 1.52 -6.13 -8.19
C VAL A 52 1.73 -7.11 -9.36
N ARG A 53 2.88 -7.07 -10.03
CA ARG A 53 3.19 -8.02 -11.11
C ARG A 53 3.58 -9.40 -10.60
N MET A 54 4.30 -9.46 -9.48
CA MET A 54 4.84 -10.70 -8.93
C MET A 54 3.84 -11.47 -8.04
N ASP A 55 2.87 -10.79 -7.44
CA ASP A 55 1.89 -11.37 -6.53
C ASP A 55 0.46 -11.13 -7.02
N ALA A 56 -0.15 -12.18 -7.57
CA ALA A 56 -1.52 -12.15 -8.06
C ALA A 56 -2.56 -11.94 -6.93
N ALA A 57 -2.30 -12.40 -5.71
CA ALA A 57 -3.18 -12.17 -4.57
C ALA A 57 -3.17 -10.70 -4.17
N PHE A 58 -1.98 -10.07 -4.14
CA PHE A 58 -1.85 -8.64 -3.90
C PHE A 58 -2.51 -7.81 -5.02
N ALA A 59 -2.33 -8.19 -6.28
CA ALA A 59 -2.98 -7.53 -7.41
C ALA A 59 -4.52 -7.54 -7.29
N LYS A 60 -5.10 -8.66 -6.85
CA LYS A 60 -6.55 -8.77 -6.56
C LYS A 60 -6.96 -7.82 -5.44
N GLN A 61 -6.22 -7.77 -4.35
CA GLN A 61 -6.49 -6.86 -3.23
C GLN A 61 -6.42 -5.38 -3.66
N VAL A 62 -5.39 -5.01 -4.43
CA VAL A 62 -5.24 -3.67 -5.00
C VAL A 62 -6.43 -3.28 -5.88
N THR A 63 -6.88 -4.21 -6.72
CA THR A 63 -8.05 -3.98 -7.59
C THR A 63 -9.31 -3.77 -6.78
N ALA A 64 -9.58 -4.63 -5.79
CA ALA A 64 -10.74 -4.50 -4.90
C ALA A 64 -10.72 -3.16 -4.13
N ALA A 65 -9.56 -2.75 -3.61
CA ALA A 65 -9.41 -1.48 -2.91
C ALA A 65 -9.72 -0.27 -3.83
N ILE A 66 -9.23 -0.28 -5.08
CA ILE A 66 -9.53 0.79 -6.05
C ILE A 66 -11.03 0.84 -6.36
N GLU A 67 -11.69 -0.31 -6.54
CA GLU A 67 -13.13 -0.37 -6.78
C GLU A 67 -13.93 0.16 -5.59
N GLN A 68 -13.51 -0.15 -4.36
CA GLN A 68 -14.11 0.40 -3.14
C GLN A 68 -14.00 1.92 -3.11
N GLY A 69 -12.81 2.49 -3.33
CA GLY A 69 -12.63 3.95 -3.36
C GLY A 69 -13.46 4.63 -4.45
N ARG A 70 -13.61 3.96 -5.60
CA ARG A 70 -14.50 4.43 -6.67
C ARG A 70 -15.97 4.46 -6.23
N ARG A 71 -16.47 3.39 -5.58
CA ARG A 71 -17.85 3.31 -5.06
C ARG A 71 -18.14 4.40 -4.03
N VAL A 72 -17.20 4.68 -3.12
CA VAL A 72 -17.35 5.72 -2.09
C VAL A 72 -17.54 7.10 -2.74
N ARG A 73 -16.73 7.45 -3.73
CA ARG A 73 -16.82 8.73 -4.44
C ARG A 73 -18.15 8.93 -5.17
N PHE A 74 -18.67 7.87 -5.79
CA PHE A 74 -19.98 7.94 -6.47
C PHE A 74 -21.16 8.08 -5.50
N ARG A 75 -21.03 7.54 -4.27
CA ARG A 75 -22.07 7.64 -3.25
C ARG A 75 -22.12 9.03 -2.62
N THR A 76 -20.97 9.67 -2.41
CA THR A 76 -20.90 11.01 -1.83
C THR A 76 -21.29 12.12 -2.82
N SER A 77 -21.21 11.90 -4.13
CA SER A 77 -21.70 12.87 -5.14
C SER A 77 -23.21 12.84 -5.39
N ARG A 78 -23.97 12.00 -4.69
CA ARG A 78 -25.44 11.88 -4.80
C ARG A 78 -26.21 12.47 -3.61
N LEU A 79 -25.51 13.18 -2.72
CA LEU A 79 -26.09 13.93 -1.59
C LEU A 79 -26.00 15.42 -1.91
#